data_AF-A0A271J7G8-F1
#
_entry.id   AF-A0A271J7G8-F1
#
_cell.length_a   1.000
_cell.length_b   1.000
_cell.length_c   1.000
_cell.angle_alpha   90.00
_cell.angle_beta   90.00
_cell.angle_gamma   90.00
#
_symmetry.space_group_name_H-M   'P 1'
#
loop_
_entity.id
_entity.type
_entity.pdbx_description
1 polymer ?
#
loop_
_entity_poly.entity_id
_entity_poly.type
_entity_poly.pdbx_seq_one_letter_code
_entity_poly.pdbx_strand_id
1 'polypeptide(L)' 'MISTDDEYQRALRRLNEDAATLRRQRAALAESRLSGDELDRAMAPLLSFRAGLEEEVEAYEDGRLSGSEG' A
#
# COMPACT_ATOMS: atom_id res chain seq x y z
N MET A 1 0.83 10.18 -9.11
CA MET A 1 0.11 11.29 -8.47
C MET A 1 -1.35 11.19 -8.85
N ILE A 2 -2.22 11.00 -7.86
CA ILE A 2 -3.68 10.88 -8.02
C ILE A 2 -4.30 12.27 -8.13
N SER A 3 -5.10 12.52 -9.16
CA SER A 3 -5.69 13.84 -9.42
C SER A 3 -7.21 13.81 -9.58
N THR A 4 -7.81 12.62 -9.65
CA THR A 4 -9.25 12.43 -9.90
C THR A 4 -9.84 11.37 -8.96
N ASP A 5 -11.16 11.44 -8.73
CA ASP A 5 -11.88 10.44 -7.94
C ASP A 5 -11.75 9.03 -8.52
N ASP A 6 -11.75 8.89 -9.85
CA ASP A 6 -11.59 7.61 -10.52
C ASP A 6 -10.20 6.99 -10.29
N GLU A 7 -9.14 7.80 -10.33
CA GLU A 7 -7.79 7.37 -10.00
C GLU A 7 -7.66 6.98 -8.53
N TYR A 8 -8.27 7.77 -7.64
CA TYR A 8 -8.33 7.49 -6.20
C TYR A 8 -9.02 6.15 -5.92
N GLN A 9 -10.19 5.90 -6.51
CA GLN A 9 -10.92 4.63 -6.35
C GLN A 9 -10.13 3.43 -6.92
N ARG A 10 -9.38 3.62 -8.01
CA ARG A 10 -8.48 2.59 -8.54
C ARG A 10 -7.32 2.31 -7.60
N ALA A 11 -6.71 3.36 -7.04
CA ALA A 11 -5.62 3.26 -6.07
C ALA A 11 -6.06 2.52 -4.80
N LEU A 12 -7.22 2.87 -4.24
CA LEU A 12 -7.80 2.18 -3.07
C LEU A 12 -8.04 0.68 -3.35
N ARG A 13 -8.62 0.36 -4.51
CA ARG A 13 -8.82 -1.05 -4.90
C ARG A 13 -7.48 -1.77 -5.02
N ARG A 14 -6.48 -1.14 -5.62
CA ARG A 14 -5.13 -1.72 -5.76
C ARG A 14 -4.48 -1.97 -4.39
N LEU A 15 -4.56 -1.01 -3.48
CA LEU A 15 -4.09 -1.18 -2.10
C LEU A 15 -4.79 -2.36 -1.40
N ASN A 16 -6.09 -2.54 -1.62
CA ASN A 16 -6.80 -3.67 -1.02
C ASN A 16 -6.33 -5.03 -1.60
N GLU A 17 -6.17 -5.12 -2.91
CA GLU A 17 -5.64 -6.32 -3.59
C GLU A 17 -4.20 -6.65 -3.15
N ASP A 18 -3.36 -5.64 -3.01
CA ASP A 18 -1.98 -5.78 -2.56
C ASP A 18 -1.91 -6.24 -1.10
N ALA A 19 -2.84 -5.82 -0.24
CA ALA A 19 -2.90 -6.30 1.16
C ALA A 19 -3.14 -7.81 1.25
N ALA A 20 -4.04 -8.34 0.42
CA ALA A 20 -4.28 -9.79 0.33
C ALA A 20 -3.04 -10.54 -0.20
N THR A 21 -2.36 -9.95 -1.18
CA THR A 21 -1.14 -10.53 -1.77
C THR A 21 0.03 -10.54 -0.78
N LEU A 22 0.25 -9.44 -0.06
CA LEU A 22 1.26 -9.33 1.01
C LEU A 22 1.05 -10.36 2.12
N ARG A 23 -0.21 -10.56 2.55
CA ARG A 23 -0.54 -11.58 3.56
C ARG A 23 -0.17 -12.99 3.09
N ARG A 24 -0.50 -13.33 1.85
CA ARG A 24 -0.16 -14.64 1.25
C ARG A 24 1.35 -14.82 1.12
N GLN A 25 2.07 -13.80 0.66
CA GLN A 25 3.53 -13.85 0.55
C GLN A 25 4.20 -14.00 1.91
N ARG A 26 3.78 -13.23 2.91
CA ARG A 26 4.32 -13.34 4.26
C ARG A 26 4.11 -14.73 4.86
N ALA A 27 2.93 -15.33 4.66
CA ALA A 27 2.65 -16.68 5.12
C ALA A 27 3.56 -17.71 4.44
N ALA A 28 3.71 -17.65 3.11
CA ALA A 28 4.60 -18.55 2.37
C ALA A 28 6.08 -18.40 2.77
N LEU A 29 6.53 -17.18 3.02
CA LEU A 29 7.90 -16.91 3.49
C LEU A 29 8.11 -17.39 4.94
N ALA A 30 7.10 -17.28 5.81
CA ALA A 30 7.18 -17.79 7.18
C ALA A 30 7.31 -19.33 7.22
N GLU A 31 6.73 -20.05 6.26
CA GLU A 31 6.91 -21.50 6.11
C GLU A 31 8.36 -21.89 5.74
N SER A 32 9.14 -20.94 5.21
CA SER A 32 10.53 -21.16 4.78
C SER A 32 11.55 -21.11 5.93
N ARG A 33 11.10 -21.13 7.19
CA ARG A 33 11.95 -21.06 8.41
C ARG A 33 12.85 -19.82 8.49
N LEU A 34 12.46 -18.73 7.83
CA LEU A 34 13.15 -17.44 7.99
C LEU A 34 13.00 -16.94 9.42
N SER A 35 14.03 -16.29 9.94
CA SER A 35 13.91 -15.47 11.15
C SER A 35 13.00 -14.25 10.88
N GLY A 36 12.54 -13.58 11.95
CA GLY A 36 11.72 -12.38 11.82
C GLY A 36 12.38 -11.30 10.96
N ASP A 37 13.66 -11.01 11.22
CA ASP A 37 14.44 -10.02 10.46
C ASP A 37 14.59 -10.39 8.99
N GLU A 38 14.76 -11.67 8.67
CA GLU A 38 14.86 -12.14 7.29
C GLU A 38 13.52 -12.07 6.56
N LEU A 39 12.43 -12.41 7.25
CA LEU A 39 11.07 -12.25 6.74
C LEU A 39 10.78 -10.76 6.45
N ASP A 40 11.14 -9.87 7.35
CA ASP A 40 10.92 -8.43 7.18
C ASP A 40 11.75 -7.88 6.01
N ARG A 41 13.02 -8.29 5.87
CA ARG A 41 13.85 -7.93 4.70
C ARG A 41 13.28 -8.49 3.39
N ALA A 42 12.77 -9.71 3.41
CA ALA A 42 12.16 -10.32 2.23
C ALA A 42 10.85 -9.60 1.83
N MET A 43 10.09 -9.09 2.81
CA MET A 43 8.87 -8.33 2.58
C MET A 43 9.12 -6.85 2.21
N ALA A 44 10.28 -6.28 2.58
CA ALA A 44 10.59 -4.86 2.41
C ALA A 44 10.37 -4.30 0.99
N PRO A 45 10.75 -4.99 -0.10
CA PRO A 45 10.50 -4.50 -1.45
C PRO A 45 9.00 -4.35 -1.75
N LEU A 46 8.19 -5.34 -1.35
CA LEU A 46 6.75 -5.33 -1.58
C LEU A 46 6.06 -4.22 -0.78
N LEU A 47 6.53 -3.97 0.45
CA LEU A 47 6.05 -2.89 1.30
C LEU A 47 6.43 -1.52 0.74
N SER A 48 7.64 -1.37 0.18
CA SER A 48 8.10 -0.11 -0.40
C SER A 48 7.26 0.32 -1.61
N PHE A 49 6.91 -0.63 -2.50
CA PHE A 49 6.03 -0.32 -3.63
C PHE A 49 4.63 0.11 -3.19
N ARG A 50 4.12 -0.51 -2.12
CA ARG A 50 2.83 -0.15 -1.55
C ARG A 50 2.86 1.24 -0.91
N ALA A 51 3.91 1.57 -0.17
CA ALA A 51 4.05 2.84 0.55
C ALA A 51 3.91 4.05 -0.38
N GLY A 52 4.50 4.01 -1.58
CA GLY A 52 4.36 5.12 -2.54
C GLY A 52 2.91 5.34 -3.00
N LEU A 53 2.12 4.27 -3.15
CA LEU A 53 0.70 4.41 -3.51
C LEU A 53 -0.15 4.92 -2.32
N GLU A 54 0.23 4.57 -1.09
CA GLU A 54 -0.40 5.11 0.13
C GLU A 54 -0.13 6.62 0.26
N GLU A 55 1.09 7.07 0.00
CA GLU A 55 1.44 8.51 0.00
C GLU A 55 0.63 9.29 -1.05
N GLU A 56 0.42 8.73 -2.25
CA GLU A 56 -0.40 9.40 -3.27
C GLU A 56 -1.88 9.48 -2.88
N VAL A 57 -2.39 8.47 -2.18
CA VAL A 57 -3.77 8.43 -1.66
C VAL A 57 -3.95 9.47 -0.56
N GLU A 58 -3.02 9.54 0.39
CA GLU A 58 -3.02 10.53 1.48
C GLU A 58 -2.96 11.96 0.93
N ALA A 59 -2.06 12.23 -0.02
CA ALA A 59 -1.95 13.55 -0.64
C ALA A 59 -3.24 13.99 -1.35
N TYR A 60 -3.94 13.05 -2.00
CA TYR A 60 -5.24 13.33 -2.62
C TYR A 60 -6.33 13.65 -1.59
N GLU A 61 -6.39 12.88 -0.50
CA GLU A 61 -7.34 13.07 0.60
C GLU A 61 -7.15 14.43 1.28
N ASP A 62 -5.90 14.80 1.57
CA ASP A 62 -5.54 16.10 2.16
C ASP A 62 -5.96 17.28 1.27
N GLY A 63 -5.70 17.18 -0.04
CA GLY A 63 -6.12 18.18 -1.01
C GLY A 63 -7.63 18.33 -1.09
N ARG A 64 -8.37 17.22 -1.00
CA ARG A 64 -9.84 17.21 -1.02
C ARG A 64 -10.45 17.81 0.25
N LEU A 65 -9.88 17.51 1.42
CA LEU A 65 -10.31 18.08 2.70
C LEU A 65 -10.05 19.58 2.77
N SER A 66 -8.87 20.02 2.31
CA SER A 66 -8.50 21.44 2.26
C SER A 66 -9.37 22.26 1.31
N GLY A 67 -9.94 21.64 0.26
CA GLY A 67 -10.88 22.28 -0.66
C GLY A 67 -12.32 22.38 -0.15
N SER A 68 -12.65 21.75 0.99
CA SER A 68 -14.00 21.77 1.58
C SER A 68 -14.24 22.87 2.61
N GLU A 69 -13.21 23.67 2.93
CA GLU A 69 -13.29 24.83 3.84
C GLU A 69 -13.53 26.19 3.12
N GLY A 70 -13.97 26.18 1.85
CA GLY A 70 -14.19 27.38 1.03
C GLY A 70 -15.64 27.65 0.64
#